data_AF-A0A4U5MFW7-F1
#
_entry.id   AF-A0A4U5MFW7-F1
#
_cell.length_a   1.000
_cell.length_b   1.000
_cell.length_c   1.000
_cell.angle_alpha   90.00
_cell.angle_beta   90.00
_cell.angle_gamma   90.00
#
_symmetry.space_group_name_H-M   'P 1'
#
loop_
_entity.id
_entity.type
_entity.pdbx_description
1 polymer ?
#
loop_
_entity_poly.entity_id
_entity_poly.type
_entity_poly.pdbx_seq_one_letter_code
_entity_poly.pdbx_strand_id
1 'polypeptide(L)'
;MPRSSEEWKTSTKREAYFGMEFELDKLLQTVPEAKREHYKKELDGFRHLFDRFLKAKTTIDWSLIKPLPTDAITTYTKLNSVEECVIAERLNRLVVVKLNGGLGTSMGCKGPKSVISVRNDLTFLDLTMQQIQHLNRTYNVDVPLVLMNSFNTDEDTQKLLKKYKNVRVHFHAFCQSRYPRIDKATLMPIGKHLEDGDLECWYPPGHGNFYEAFYASGLLDKFIADGKDICFLSNIDNMGATVDMNILNYVFNHDAEFVMEVTDKTRADVKGGTLIQYEGKLMLLEIAQVPKDYVDEFKSVSKFRIFNTNNLWVKLPAIKRVVENKELEMEIIVNPKHLERGSDVIQLETAAGAAIKNFKGACGINVPRSRFLPVKKTSDLLLLMSNLYDIDSGSLTLSALRSFPTTPLVKLGSSFDKVKGFLSRFQGIPDLLELDHLTVSGDVWFGKDVVLKGTVIIIANHGDRIDIPPGTILENKIVSGNLRILDH
;
A
#
# COMPACT_ATOMS: atom_id res chain seq x y z
N MET A 1 -38.00 -21.18 -16.90
CA MET A 1 -37.33 -20.17 -17.75
C MET A 1 -35.98 -19.65 -17.22
N PRO A 2 -35.59 -19.70 -15.91
CA PRO A 2 -34.25 -19.28 -15.46
C PRO A 2 -33.09 -20.22 -15.85
N ARG A 3 -33.35 -21.54 -15.92
CA ARG A 3 -32.31 -22.56 -16.15
C ARG A 3 -31.53 -22.38 -17.45
N SER A 4 -32.17 -22.02 -18.57
CA SER A 4 -31.44 -21.92 -19.84
C SER A 4 -30.51 -20.71 -19.93
N SER A 5 -30.76 -19.63 -19.18
CA SER A 5 -29.88 -18.45 -19.14
C SER A 5 -28.66 -18.69 -18.26
N GLU A 6 -28.82 -19.40 -17.13
CA GLU A 6 -27.69 -19.79 -16.27
C GLU A 6 -26.82 -20.86 -16.92
N GLU A 7 -27.42 -21.85 -17.59
CA GLU A 7 -26.69 -22.86 -18.36
C GLU A 7 -25.90 -22.23 -19.51
N TRP A 8 -26.51 -21.28 -20.25
CA TRP A 8 -25.82 -20.55 -21.32
C TRP A 8 -24.64 -19.72 -20.79
N LYS A 9 -24.85 -18.94 -19.71
CA LYS A 9 -23.77 -18.18 -19.05
C LYS A 9 -22.64 -19.09 -18.56
N THR A 10 -22.98 -20.29 -18.09
CA THR A 10 -22.00 -21.28 -17.65
C THR A 10 -21.21 -21.87 -18.82
N SER A 11 -21.87 -22.11 -19.96
CA SER A 11 -21.21 -22.55 -21.19
C SER A 11 -20.21 -21.52 -21.72
N THR A 12 -20.63 -20.25 -21.83
CA THR A 12 -19.75 -19.16 -22.29
C THR A 12 -18.54 -18.95 -21.38
N LYS A 13 -18.71 -19.10 -20.06
CA LYS A 13 -17.59 -19.06 -19.10
C LYS A 13 -16.59 -20.19 -19.33
N ARG A 14 -17.08 -21.41 -19.61
CA ARG A 14 -16.19 -22.56 -19.90
C ARG A 14 -15.43 -22.35 -21.20
N GLU A 15 -16.07 -21.85 -22.25
CA GLU A 15 -15.40 -21.53 -23.52
C GLU A 15 -14.31 -20.46 -23.32
N ALA A 16 -14.59 -19.40 -22.57
CA ALA A 16 -13.60 -18.38 -22.23
C ALA A 16 -12.41 -18.97 -21.45
N TYR A 17 -12.66 -19.89 -20.52
CA TYR A 17 -11.61 -20.58 -19.77
C TYR A 17 -10.71 -21.43 -20.68
N PHE A 18 -11.30 -22.27 -21.54
CA PHE A 18 -10.51 -23.09 -22.47
C PHE A 18 -9.74 -22.26 -23.50
N GLY A 19 -10.33 -21.17 -24.00
CA GLY A 19 -9.64 -20.22 -24.87
C GLY A 19 -8.44 -19.59 -24.18
N MET A 20 -8.61 -19.17 -22.92
CA MET A 20 -7.52 -18.64 -22.10
C MET A 20 -6.41 -19.68 -21.90
N GLU A 21 -6.75 -20.91 -21.51
CA GLU A 21 -5.74 -21.97 -21.31
C GLU A 21 -4.91 -22.21 -22.58
N PHE A 22 -5.57 -22.26 -23.73
CA PHE A 22 -4.91 -22.44 -25.03
C PHE A 22 -3.94 -21.30 -25.37
N GLU A 23 -4.34 -20.04 -25.15
CA GLU A 23 -3.46 -18.90 -25.38
C GLU A 23 -2.29 -18.85 -24.38
N LEU A 24 -2.50 -19.26 -23.13
CA LEU A 24 -1.42 -19.37 -22.15
C LEU A 24 -0.41 -20.47 -22.51
N ASP A 25 -0.87 -21.61 -23.05
CA ASP A 25 0.02 -22.66 -23.53
C ASP A 25 0.84 -22.21 -24.74
N LYS A 26 0.25 -21.45 -25.67
CA LYS A 26 1.00 -20.80 -26.76
C LYS A 26 2.06 -19.84 -26.22
N LEU A 27 1.71 -19.03 -25.22
CA LEU A 27 2.68 -18.13 -24.58
C LEU A 27 3.86 -18.90 -24.00
N LEU A 28 3.61 -20.02 -23.32
CA LEU A 28 4.66 -20.87 -22.75
C LEU A 28 5.57 -21.51 -23.82
N GLN A 29 5.07 -21.72 -25.04
CA GLN A 29 5.88 -22.20 -26.17
C GLN A 29 6.86 -21.13 -26.71
N THR A 30 6.64 -19.85 -26.39
CA THR A 30 7.53 -18.76 -26.85
C THR A 30 8.85 -18.67 -26.10
N VAL A 31 9.03 -19.40 -24.99
CA VAL A 31 10.24 -19.35 -24.16
C VAL A 31 11.13 -20.58 -24.31
N PRO A 32 12.46 -20.42 -24.12
CA PRO A 32 13.40 -21.54 -24.06
C PRO A 32 13.04 -22.53 -22.95
N GLU A 33 13.32 -23.81 -23.19
CA GLU A 33 12.96 -24.91 -22.27
C GLU A 33 13.49 -24.72 -20.85
N ALA A 34 14.71 -24.19 -20.71
CA ALA A 34 15.34 -23.90 -19.42
C ALA A 34 14.55 -22.92 -18.53
N LYS A 35 13.72 -22.04 -19.12
CA LYS A 35 12.91 -21.05 -18.37
C LYS A 35 11.43 -21.43 -18.27
N ARG A 36 10.99 -22.49 -18.96
CA ARG A 36 9.57 -22.89 -19.00
C ARG A 36 9.02 -23.19 -17.63
N GLU A 37 9.78 -23.84 -16.74
CA GLU A 37 9.26 -24.18 -15.41
C GLU A 37 8.92 -22.95 -14.57
N HIS A 38 9.75 -21.91 -14.63
CA HIS A 38 9.52 -20.65 -13.92
C HIS A 38 8.24 -19.96 -14.40
N TYR A 39 8.12 -19.74 -15.72
CA TYR A 39 6.92 -19.11 -16.29
C TYR A 39 5.67 -19.97 -16.13
N LYS A 40 5.80 -21.30 -16.18
CA LYS A 40 4.68 -22.20 -15.94
C LYS A 40 4.07 -21.99 -14.55
N LYS A 41 4.89 -21.84 -13.51
CA LYS A 41 4.40 -21.57 -12.14
C LYS A 41 3.63 -20.24 -12.06
N GLU A 42 4.14 -19.18 -12.69
CA GLU A 42 3.43 -17.89 -12.74
C GLU A 42 2.09 -18.01 -13.48
N LEU A 43 2.10 -18.64 -14.66
CA LEU A 43 0.90 -18.82 -15.47
C LEU A 43 -0.13 -19.75 -14.80
N ASP A 44 0.31 -20.76 -14.06
CA ASP A 44 -0.59 -21.63 -13.28
C ASP A 44 -1.29 -20.86 -12.16
N GLY A 45 -0.60 -19.94 -11.48
CA GLY A 45 -1.23 -19.02 -10.53
C GLY A 45 -2.26 -18.11 -11.19
N PHE A 46 -1.94 -17.58 -12.38
CA PHE A 46 -2.88 -16.78 -13.16
C PHE A 46 -4.11 -17.58 -13.64
N ARG A 47 -3.94 -18.84 -14.07
CA ARG A 47 -5.05 -19.76 -14.43
C ARG A 47 -6.01 -19.92 -13.27
N HIS A 48 -5.47 -20.17 -12.07
CA HIS A 48 -6.28 -20.31 -10.87
C HIS A 48 -7.06 -19.02 -10.55
N LEU A 49 -6.41 -17.86 -10.68
CA LEU A 49 -7.06 -16.57 -10.47
C LEU A 49 -8.17 -16.30 -11.50
N PHE A 50 -7.93 -16.65 -12.77
CA PHE A 50 -8.91 -16.48 -13.85
C PHE A 50 -10.11 -17.43 -13.70
N ASP A 51 -9.89 -18.70 -13.34
CA ASP A 51 -10.97 -19.65 -13.02
C ASP A 51 -11.86 -19.12 -11.89
N ARG A 52 -11.23 -18.63 -10.82
CA ARG A 52 -11.95 -18.02 -9.70
C ARG A 52 -12.70 -16.76 -10.13
N PHE A 53 -12.14 -15.94 -11.01
CA PHE A 53 -12.83 -14.75 -11.55
C PHE A 53 -14.11 -15.13 -12.30
N LEU A 54 -14.07 -16.16 -13.13
CA LEU A 54 -15.24 -16.63 -13.86
C LEU A 54 -16.33 -17.19 -12.93
N LYS A 55 -15.95 -17.80 -11.80
CA LYS A 55 -16.86 -18.38 -10.81
C LYS A 55 -17.36 -17.37 -9.75
N ALA A 56 -16.58 -16.32 -9.49
CA ALA A 56 -16.83 -15.40 -8.40
C ALA A 56 -18.15 -14.64 -8.56
N LYS A 57 -18.86 -14.46 -7.44
CA LYS A 57 -19.91 -13.44 -7.32
C LYS A 57 -19.22 -12.09 -7.14
N THR A 58 -19.72 -11.07 -7.83
CA THR A 58 -19.14 -9.72 -7.79
C THR A 58 -19.35 -9.00 -6.46
N THR A 59 -20.37 -9.39 -5.69
CA THR A 59 -20.76 -8.72 -4.45
C THR A 59 -21.12 -9.74 -3.37
N ILE A 60 -20.92 -9.36 -2.11
CA ILE A 60 -21.36 -10.15 -0.97
C ILE A 60 -22.87 -9.99 -0.74
N ASP A 61 -23.47 -10.96 -0.03
CA ASP A 61 -24.83 -10.79 0.49
C ASP A 61 -24.80 -9.86 1.71
N TRP A 62 -25.32 -8.64 1.54
CA TRP A 62 -25.33 -7.61 2.59
C TRP A 62 -26.08 -8.04 3.85
N SER A 63 -27.08 -8.92 3.71
CA SER A 63 -27.90 -9.39 4.83
C SER A 63 -27.14 -10.33 5.79
N LEU A 64 -26.04 -10.94 5.32
CA LEU A 64 -25.21 -11.85 6.11
C LEU A 64 -24.12 -11.11 6.90
N ILE A 65 -23.94 -9.80 6.69
CA ILE A 65 -22.99 -9.00 7.45
C ILE A 65 -23.47 -8.90 8.90
N LYS A 66 -22.58 -9.26 9.83
CA LYS A 66 -22.83 -9.12 11.27
C LYS A 66 -21.92 -8.05 11.87
N PRO A 67 -22.37 -7.38 12.95
CA PRO A 67 -21.48 -6.55 13.76
C PRO A 67 -20.27 -7.34 14.23
N LEU A 68 -19.13 -6.66 14.36
CA LEU A 68 -17.91 -7.28 14.85
C LEU A 68 -18.09 -7.75 16.31
N PRO A 69 -17.60 -8.94 16.67
CA PRO A 69 -17.51 -9.37 18.06
C PRO A 69 -16.74 -8.38 18.93
N THR A 70 -17.06 -8.30 20.21
CA THR A 70 -16.44 -7.34 21.15
C THR A 70 -14.94 -7.56 21.36
N ASP A 71 -14.46 -8.79 21.15
CA ASP A 71 -13.08 -9.24 21.24
C ASP A 71 -12.35 -9.26 19.89
N ALA A 72 -13.05 -9.00 18.78
CA ALA A 72 -12.44 -9.01 17.45
C ALA A 72 -11.42 -7.88 17.24
N ILE A 73 -11.58 -6.75 17.95
CA ILE A 73 -10.68 -5.60 17.86
C ILE A 73 -10.27 -5.13 19.24
N THR A 74 -8.96 -5.16 19.50
CA THR A 74 -8.36 -4.62 20.72
C THR A 74 -7.93 -3.17 20.51
N THR A 75 -8.21 -2.29 21.46
CA THR A 75 -7.74 -0.89 21.40
C THR A 75 -6.25 -0.83 21.76
N TYR A 76 -5.46 -0.05 21.03
CA TYR A 76 -4.01 0.08 21.26
C TYR A 76 -3.65 0.48 22.69
N THR A 77 -4.45 1.34 23.34
CA THR A 77 -4.23 1.78 24.73
C THR A 77 -4.41 0.66 25.77
N LYS A 78 -5.03 -0.46 25.40
CA LYS A 78 -5.18 -1.65 26.26
C LYS A 78 -4.04 -2.64 26.12
N LEU A 79 -3.09 -2.40 25.21
CA LEU A 79 -1.93 -3.28 25.03
C LEU A 79 -0.97 -3.08 26.20
N ASN A 80 -0.48 -4.19 26.75
CA ASN A 80 0.51 -4.15 27.82
C ASN A 80 1.85 -3.65 27.29
N SER A 81 2.49 -2.76 28.06
CA SER A 81 3.87 -2.36 27.83
C SER A 81 4.79 -3.58 27.89
N VAL A 82 5.80 -3.59 27.04
CA VAL A 82 6.79 -4.67 27.01
C VAL A 82 7.88 -4.39 28.04
N GLU A 83 8.23 -5.41 28.82
CA GLU A 83 9.44 -5.35 29.63
C GLU A 83 10.68 -5.40 28.74
N GLU A 84 11.66 -4.52 29.01
CA GLU A 84 12.87 -4.37 28.18
C GLU A 84 13.63 -5.68 27.98
N CYS A 85 13.63 -6.56 28.99
CA CYS A 85 14.33 -7.84 28.94
C CYS A 85 13.79 -8.80 27.87
N VAL A 86 12.52 -8.67 27.47
CA VAL A 86 11.89 -9.55 26.47
C VAL A 86 11.87 -8.90 25.08
N ILE A 87 12.14 -7.59 24.97
CA ILE A 87 12.11 -6.88 23.68
C ILE A 87 13.11 -7.49 22.69
N ALA A 88 14.36 -7.72 23.14
CA ALA A 88 15.41 -8.24 22.28
C ALA A 88 15.09 -9.64 21.74
N GLU A 89 14.53 -10.52 22.59
CA GLU A 89 14.09 -11.86 22.20
C GLU A 89 13.01 -11.81 21.12
N ARG A 90 11.98 -11.00 21.34
CA ARG A 90 10.84 -10.85 20.41
C ARG A 90 11.27 -10.25 19.08
N LEU A 91 12.14 -9.25 19.11
CA LEU A 91 12.70 -8.62 17.89
C LEU A 91 13.54 -9.61 17.10
N ASN A 92 14.35 -10.45 17.76
CA ASN A 92 15.12 -11.48 17.06
C ASN A 92 14.24 -12.50 16.33
N ARG A 93 12.96 -12.63 16.69
CA ARG A 93 11.97 -13.51 16.04
C ARG A 93 11.10 -12.77 15.00
N LEU A 94 11.36 -11.49 14.74
CA LEU A 94 10.63 -10.65 13.78
C LEU A 94 11.34 -10.54 12.43
N VAL A 95 10.56 -10.49 11.35
CA VAL A 95 10.97 -10.07 10.00
C VAL A 95 10.12 -8.87 9.59
N VAL A 96 10.75 -7.81 9.07
CA VAL A 96 10.03 -6.64 8.55
C VAL A 96 9.95 -6.74 7.03
N VAL A 97 8.74 -6.70 6.48
CA VAL A 97 8.50 -6.74 5.04
C VAL A 97 7.86 -5.43 4.58
N LYS A 98 8.44 -4.83 3.53
CA LYS A 98 7.89 -3.64 2.89
C LYS A 98 7.43 -3.94 1.46
N LEU A 99 6.19 -3.58 1.17
CA LEU A 99 5.60 -3.64 -0.17
C LEU A 99 6.23 -2.53 -1.03
N ASN A 100 7.07 -2.92 -1.99
CA ASN A 100 7.86 -2.03 -2.84
C ASN A 100 7.54 -2.18 -4.35
N GLY A 101 6.46 -2.88 -4.71
CA GLY A 101 6.08 -3.10 -6.11
C GLY A 101 5.52 -1.87 -6.83
N GLY A 102 5.20 -0.79 -6.11
CA GLY A 102 4.53 0.40 -6.62
C GLY A 102 5.47 1.40 -7.27
N LEU A 103 5.04 1.95 -8.41
CA LEU A 103 5.74 3.02 -9.12
C LEU A 103 5.31 4.41 -8.62
N GLY A 104 6.22 5.38 -8.73
CA GLY A 104 5.95 6.79 -8.43
C GLY A 104 5.22 7.56 -9.55
N THR A 105 4.54 6.89 -10.49
CA THR A 105 3.99 7.51 -11.71
C THR A 105 2.91 8.55 -11.44
N SER A 106 2.08 8.34 -10.42
CA SER A 106 1.10 9.34 -9.96
C SER A 106 1.79 10.68 -9.65
N MET A 107 2.92 10.60 -8.97
CA MET A 107 3.80 11.70 -8.59
C MET A 107 4.82 12.10 -9.68
N GLY A 108 4.74 11.51 -10.88
CA GLY A 108 5.61 11.84 -12.02
C GLY A 108 6.99 11.21 -12.04
N CYS A 109 7.27 10.27 -11.15
CA CYS A 109 8.55 9.56 -11.09
C CYS A 109 8.45 8.25 -11.89
N LYS A 110 9.48 7.94 -12.69
CA LYS A 110 9.53 6.72 -13.51
C LYS A 110 9.97 5.47 -12.73
N GLY A 111 10.69 5.64 -11.63
CA GLY A 111 11.22 4.55 -10.82
C GLY A 111 10.31 4.10 -9.65
N PRO A 112 10.84 3.22 -8.78
CA PRO A 112 10.14 2.77 -7.58
C PRO A 112 9.78 3.96 -6.69
N LYS A 113 8.58 3.91 -6.11
CA LYS A 113 8.11 4.99 -5.23
C LYS A 113 9.00 5.17 -4.00
N SER A 114 9.67 4.11 -3.56
CA SER A 114 10.59 4.10 -2.43
C SER A 114 11.81 5.02 -2.59
N VAL A 115 12.16 5.41 -3.82
CA VAL A 115 13.30 6.29 -4.14
C VAL A 115 12.92 7.77 -4.16
N ILE A 116 11.64 8.10 -3.99
CA ILE A 116 11.21 9.50 -3.89
C ILE A 116 11.79 10.08 -2.59
N SER A 117 12.45 11.23 -2.71
CA SER A 117 12.97 11.97 -1.56
C SER A 117 11.82 12.54 -0.74
N VAL A 118 11.89 12.30 0.57
CA VAL A 118 10.90 12.74 1.56
C VAL A 118 11.38 13.96 2.30
N ARG A 119 12.60 13.95 2.85
CA ARG A 119 13.16 15.09 3.60
C ARG A 119 14.68 15.01 3.65
N ASN A 120 15.36 16.16 3.54
CA ASN A 120 16.83 16.25 3.57
C ASN A 120 17.52 15.26 2.61
N ASP A 121 16.99 15.12 1.40
CA ASP A 121 17.44 14.16 0.38
C ASP A 121 17.32 12.67 0.77
N LEU A 122 16.74 12.35 1.93
CA LEU A 122 16.45 10.99 2.36
C LEU A 122 15.19 10.45 1.67
N THR A 123 15.31 9.29 1.06
CA THR A 123 14.19 8.58 0.43
C THR A 123 13.39 7.76 1.44
N PHE A 124 12.20 7.26 1.06
CA PHE A 124 11.43 6.34 1.91
C PHE A 124 12.26 5.11 2.32
N LEU A 125 13.08 4.58 1.39
CA LEU A 125 13.95 3.47 1.68
C LEU A 125 15.08 3.85 2.65
N ASP A 126 15.69 5.02 2.49
CA ASP A 126 16.71 5.51 3.43
C ASP A 126 16.14 5.63 4.85
N LEU A 127 14.95 6.22 5.00
CA LEU A 127 14.28 6.37 6.30
C LEU A 127 13.95 5.00 6.92
N THR A 128 13.44 4.06 6.13
CA THR A 128 13.15 2.70 6.62
C THR A 128 14.43 1.98 7.06
N MET A 129 15.52 2.10 6.29
CA MET A 129 16.82 1.53 6.66
C MET A 129 17.35 2.13 7.95
N GLN A 130 17.22 3.45 8.14
CA GLN A 130 17.62 4.12 9.38
C GLN A 130 16.81 3.62 10.59
N GLN A 131 15.48 3.44 10.43
CA GLN A 131 14.63 2.92 11.51
C GLN A 131 15.08 1.53 11.98
N ILE A 132 15.30 0.60 11.04
CA ILE A 132 15.73 -0.76 11.36
C ILE A 132 17.17 -0.78 11.88
N GLN A 133 18.05 0.06 11.33
CA GLN A 133 19.42 0.18 11.81
C GLN A 133 19.46 0.69 13.26
N HIS A 134 18.66 1.71 13.58
CA HIS A 134 18.54 2.24 14.93
C HIS A 134 18.03 1.15 15.87
N LEU A 135 16.96 0.46 15.49
CA LEU A 135 16.39 -0.64 16.27
C LEU A 135 17.43 -1.75 16.55
N ASN A 136 18.16 -2.18 15.52
CA ASN A 136 19.20 -3.22 15.66
C ASN A 136 20.35 -2.77 16.57
N ARG A 137 20.72 -1.49 16.54
CA ARG A 137 21.78 -0.94 17.41
C ARG A 137 21.31 -0.80 18.85
N THR A 138 20.12 -0.25 19.06
CA THR A 138 19.59 0.05 20.40
C THR A 138 19.34 -1.22 21.21
N TYR A 139 18.77 -2.26 20.60
CA TYR A 139 18.47 -3.52 21.29
C TYR A 139 19.51 -4.63 21.07
N ASN A 140 20.58 -4.33 20.31
CA ASN A 140 21.60 -5.30 19.91
C ASN A 140 21.01 -6.59 19.30
N VAL A 141 20.08 -6.41 18.35
CA VAL A 141 19.38 -7.47 17.63
C VAL A 141 19.68 -7.42 16.14
N ASP A 142 19.24 -8.45 15.41
CA ASP A 142 19.34 -8.51 13.95
C ASP A 142 17.96 -8.75 13.30
N VAL A 143 17.20 -7.67 13.14
CA VAL A 143 15.94 -7.66 12.41
C VAL A 143 16.21 -7.47 10.93
N PRO A 144 15.83 -8.43 10.07
CA PRO A 144 15.99 -8.32 8.63
C PRO A 144 14.88 -7.46 8.00
N LEU A 145 15.24 -6.71 6.96
CA LEU A 145 14.32 -5.98 6.09
C LEU A 145 14.13 -6.72 4.76
N VAL A 146 12.89 -7.01 4.38
CA VAL A 146 12.56 -7.68 3.11
C VAL A 146 11.76 -6.74 2.22
N LEU A 147 12.19 -6.56 0.98
CA LEU A 147 11.47 -5.76 -0.01
C LEU A 147 10.75 -6.67 -1.01
N MET A 148 9.42 -6.57 -1.05
CA MET A 148 8.61 -7.21 -2.10
C MET A 148 8.54 -6.28 -3.31
N ASN A 149 9.35 -6.57 -4.32
CA ASN A 149 9.44 -5.80 -5.55
C ASN A 149 8.41 -6.28 -6.58
N SER A 150 8.34 -5.55 -7.70
CA SER A 150 7.68 -5.98 -8.94
C SER A 150 8.70 -5.98 -10.07
N PHE A 151 8.38 -6.59 -11.20
CA PHE A 151 9.24 -6.52 -12.39
C PHE A 151 9.50 -5.08 -12.87
N ASN A 152 8.65 -4.11 -12.49
CA ASN A 152 8.86 -2.69 -12.79
C ASN A 152 9.84 -1.99 -11.83
N THR A 153 10.16 -2.59 -10.69
CA THR A 153 10.90 -1.95 -9.60
C THR A 153 12.12 -2.73 -9.15
N ASP A 154 12.20 -4.02 -9.47
CA ASP A 154 13.22 -4.92 -8.94
C ASP A 154 14.63 -4.52 -9.38
N GLU A 155 14.88 -4.33 -10.67
CA GLU A 155 16.22 -3.98 -11.19
C GLU A 155 16.75 -2.66 -10.57
N ASP A 156 15.92 -1.62 -10.54
CA ASP A 156 16.26 -0.32 -9.95
C ASP A 156 16.51 -0.43 -8.45
N THR A 157 15.68 -1.23 -7.74
CA THR A 157 15.85 -1.46 -6.30
C THR A 157 17.15 -2.22 -6.03
N GLN A 158 17.49 -3.25 -6.79
CA GLN A 158 18.73 -4.01 -6.64
C GLN A 158 19.98 -3.14 -6.88
N LYS A 159 19.93 -2.22 -7.85
CA LYS A 159 21.00 -1.23 -8.07
C LYS A 159 21.14 -0.32 -6.86
N LEU A 160 20.04 0.17 -6.31
CA LEU A 160 20.02 1.06 -5.14
C LEU A 160 20.53 0.36 -3.88
N LEU A 161 20.19 -0.92 -3.68
CA LEU A 161 20.59 -1.69 -2.50
C LEU A 161 22.11 -1.80 -2.32
N LYS A 162 22.89 -1.65 -3.40
CA LYS A 162 24.36 -1.61 -3.34
C LYS A 162 24.90 -0.46 -2.47
N LYS A 163 24.12 0.64 -2.30
CA LYS A 163 24.45 1.79 -1.43
C LYS A 163 24.51 1.38 0.05
N TYR A 164 23.73 0.38 0.46
CA TYR A 164 23.55 0.03 1.87
C TYR A 164 24.41 -1.15 2.35
N LYS A 165 25.40 -1.60 1.56
CA LYS A 165 26.27 -2.74 1.93
C LYS A 165 26.98 -2.58 3.29
N ASN A 166 27.27 -1.34 3.68
CA ASN A 166 27.96 -1.03 4.94
C ASN A 166 26.99 -0.69 6.08
N VAL A 167 25.68 -0.74 5.84
CA VAL A 167 24.65 -0.50 6.87
C VAL A 167 24.44 -1.80 7.63
N ARG A 168 24.40 -1.72 8.98
CA ARG A 168 24.16 -2.85 9.88
C ARG A 168 22.69 -3.29 9.87
N VAL A 169 22.18 -3.67 8.70
CA VAL A 169 20.85 -4.21 8.48
C VAL A 169 20.96 -5.28 7.41
N HIS A 170 20.60 -6.52 7.74
CA HIS A 170 20.43 -7.54 6.73
C HIS A 170 19.17 -7.25 5.92
N PHE A 171 19.33 -7.17 4.59
CA PHE A 171 18.22 -6.94 3.70
C PHE A 171 18.10 -8.04 2.65
N HIS A 172 16.86 -8.35 2.29
CA HIS A 172 16.49 -9.28 1.25
C HIS A 172 15.50 -8.62 0.30
N ALA A 173 15.47 -9.07 -0.93
CA ALA A 173 14.49 -8.62 -1.90
C ALA A 173 14.04 -9.81 -2.74
N PHE A 174 12.75 -9.85 -3.07
CA PHE A 174 12.17 -10.83 -3.97
C PHE A 174 11.16 -10.13 -4.88
N CYS A 175 11.00 -10.66 -6.09
CA CYS A 175 10.01 -10.14 -7.02
C CYS A 175 8.70 -10.91 -6.88
N GLN A 176 7.58 -10.20 -6.88
CA GLN A 176 6.26 -10.81 -7.00
C GLN A 176 6.01 -11.31 -8.43
N SER A 177 4.95 -12.10 -8.59
CA SER A 177 4.60 -12.70 -9.89
C SER A 177 4.24 -11.65 -10.94
N ARG A 178 4.36 -12.02 -12.21
CA ARG A 178 3.98 -11.18 -13.35
C ARG A 178 2.89 -11.84 -14.19
N TYR A 179 1.71 -11.24 -14.25
CA TYR A 179 0.55 -11.80 -14.97
C TYR A 179 0.22 -11.03 -16.25
N PRO A 180 -0.33 -11.71 -17.28
CA PRO A 180 -0.72 -11.08 -18.54
C PRO A 180 -2.01 -10.29 -18.35
N ARG A 181 -2.05 -9.04 -18.83
CA ARG A 181 -3.29 -8.26 -18.90
C ARG A 181 -4.25 -8.94 -19.87
N ILE A 182 -5.54 -8.81 -19.58
CA ILE A 182 -6.60 -9.46 -20.35
C ILE A 182 -7.33 -8.38 -21.14
N ASP A 183 -7.56 -8.61 -22.42
CA ASP A 183 -8.40 -7.74 -23.25
C ASP A 183 -9.86 -7.82 -22.79
N LYS A 184 -10.50 -6.66 -22.61
CA LYS A 184 -11.85 -6.59 -22.01
C LYS A 184 -12.93 -7.20 -22.90
N ALA A 185 -12.77 -7.17 -24.22
CA ALA A 185 -13.77 -7.64 -25.17
C ALA A 185 -13.66 -9.15 -25.42
N THR A 186 -12.44 -9.63 -25.61
CA THR A 186 -12.15 -11.03 -25.95
C THR A 186 -11.93 -11.91 -24.73
N LEU A 187 -11.63 -11.32 -23.57
CA LEU A 187 -11.17 -12.03 -22.36
C LEU A 187 -9.92 -12.89 -22.60
N MET A 188 -9.07 -12.51 -23.56
CA MET A 188 -7.82 -13.21 -23.89
C MET A 188 -6.60 -12.37 -23.46
N PRO A 189 -5.42 -13.00 -23.24
CA PRO A 189 -4.23 -12.25 -22.85
C PRO A 189 -3.75 -11.37 -24.02
N ILE A 190 -3.33 -10.14 -23.72
CA ILE A 190 -2.84 -9.21 -24.77
C ILE A 190 -1.38 -9.44 -25.16
N GLY A 191 -0.60 -10.06 -24.27
CA GLY A 191 0.79 -10.41 -24.55
C GLY A 191 0.85 -11.54 -25.57
N LYS A 192 1.82 -11.47 -26.50
CA LYS A 192 2.06 -12.51 -27.52
C LYS A 192 3.32 -13.33 -27.26
N HIS A 193 4.29 -12.76 -26.54
CA HIS A 193 5.51 -13.46 -26.12
C HIS A 193 5.82 -13.13 -24.66
N LEU A 194 6.35 -14.11 -23.92
CA LEU A 194 6.68 -13.95 -22.49
C LEU A 194 7.94 -13.10 -22.25
N GLU A 195 8.87 -13.06 -23.19
CA GLU A 195 10.11 -12.29 -23.10
C GLU A 195 10.08 -10.97 -23.88
N ASP A 196 8.95 -10.62 -24.51
CA ASP A 196 8.85 -9.32 -25.18
C ASP A 196 9.04 -8.18 -24.18
N GLY A 197 9.82 -7.18 -24.59
CA GLY A 197 10.07 -5.96 -23.80
C GLY A 197 8.85 -5.06 -23.59
N ASP A 198 7.67 -5.47 -24.08
CA ASP A 198 6.42 -4.74 -23.90
C ASP A 198 5.84 -4.96 -22.50
N LEU A 199 6.37 -4.22 -21.54
CA LEU A 199 5.92 -4.23 -20.14
C LEU A 199 4.44 -3.81 -19.99
N GLU A 200 3.84 -3.16 -21.00
CA GLU A 200 2.42 -2.80 -20.97
C GLU A 200 1.51 -4.02 -21.11
N CYS A 201 1.99 -5.15 -21.62
CA CYS A 201 1.22 -6.39 -21.67
C CYS A 201 1.06 -7.07 -20.30
N TRP A 202 1.85 -6.65 -19.30
CA TRP A 202 1.98 -7.34 -18.03
C TRP A 202 1.58 -6.44 -16.86
N TYR A 203 1.25 -7.07 -15.72
CA TYR A 203 0.98 -6.36 -14.47
C TYR A 203 1.33 -7.23 -13.25
N PRO A 204 1.71 -6.62 -12.11
CA PRO A 204 1.80 -7.33 -10.85
C PRO A 204 0.39 -7.59 -10.30
N PRO A 205 0.06 -8.79 -9.80
CA PRO A 205 -1.30 -9.19 -9.38
C PRO A 205 -1.74 -8.63 -8.01
N GLY A 206 -1.33 -7.40 -7.70
CA GLY A 206 -1.60 -6.75 -6.43
C GLY A 206 -0.80 -7.32 -5.26
N HIS A 207 -0.96 -6.70 -4.09
CA HIS A 207 -0.18 -7.06 -2.90
C HIS A 207 -0.62 -8.39 -2.26
N GLY A 208 -1.76 -8.97 -2.65
CA GLY A 208 -2.18 -10.30 -2.18
C GLY A 208 -1.28 -11.45 -2.62
N ASN A 209 -0.56 -11.31 -3.75
CA ASN A 209 0.43 -12.30 -4.18
C ASN A 209 1.67 -12.37 -3.27
N PHE A 210 1.75 -11.51 -2.24
CA PHE A 210 2.79 -11.58 -1.21
C PHE A 210 3.01 -13.00 -0.68
N TYR A 211 1.95 -13.71 -0.29
CA TYR A 211 2.07 -15.01 0.38
C TYR A 211 2.72 -16.07 -0.53
N GLU A 212 2.23 -16.17 -1.78
CA GLU A 212 2.73 -17.13 -2.76
C GLU A 212 4.14 -16.77 -3.23
N ALA A 213 4.42 -15.49 -3.52
CA ALA A 213 5.73 -15.04 -3.96
C ALA A 213 6.78 -15.16 -2.85
N PHE A 214 6.41 -14.90 -1.59
CA PHE A 214 7.31 -15.04 -0.46
C PHE A 214 7.66 -16.51 -0.19
N TYR A 215 6.68 -17.42 -0.31
CA TYR A 215 6.90 -18.86 -0.28
C TYR A 215 7.81 -19.32 -1.44
N ALA A 216 7.46 -18.95 -2.68
CA ALA A 216 8.20 -19.33 -3.88
C ALA A 216 9.66 -18.80 -3.90
N SER A 217 9.93 -17.70 -3.21
CA SER A 217 11.29 -17.15 -3.09
C SER A 217 12.23 -17.99 -2.22
N GLY A 218 11.69 -18.94 -1.43
CA GLY A 218 12.45 -19.70 -0.42
C GLY A 218 12.84 -18.90 0.83
N LEU A 219 12.57 -17.58 0.86
CA LEU A 219 12.84 -16.74 2.02
C LEU A 219 11.96 -17.13 3.22
N LEU A 220 10.72 -17.57 2.99
CA LEU A 220 9.85 -18.02 4.08
C LEU A 220 10.49 -19.17 4.86
N ASP A 221 10.92 -20.22 4.16
CA ASP A 221 11.57 -21.38 4.76
C ASP A 221 12.89 -21.01 5.43
N LYS A 222 13.68 -20.14 4.80
CA LYS A 222 14.91 -19.62 5.38
C LYS A 222 14.64 -18.92 6.72
N PHE A 223 13.70 -17.98 6.77
CA PHE A 223 13.44 -17.23 8.00
C PHE A 223 12.86 -18.10 9.11
N ILE A 224 12.02 -19.08 8.78
CA ILE A 224 11.56 -20.08 9.75
C ILE A 224 12.76 -20.89 10.30
N ALA A 225 13.69 -21.31 9.44
CA ALA A 225 14.90 -22.02 9.85
C ALA A 225 15.85 -21.14 10.69
N ASP A 226 15.90 -19.84 10.41
CA ASP A 226 16.66 -18.84 11.18
C ASP A 226 15.99 -18.49 12.53
N GLY A 227 14.89 -19.16 12.89
CA GLY A 227 14.16 -18.96 14.16
C GLY A 227 13.27 -17.71 14.19
N LYS A 228 12.89 -17.18 13.02
CA LYS A 228 11.91 -16.10 12.91
C LYS A 228 10.50 -16.68 12.91
N ASP A 229 9.56 -15.97 13.55
CA ASP A 229 8.18 -16.44 13.71
C ASP A 229 7.13 -15.48 13.17
N ILE A 230 7.40 -14.18 13.14
CA ILE A 230 6.41 -13.15 12.78
C ILE A 230 6.95 -12.30 11.64
N CYS A 231 6.08 -12.02 10.68
CA CYS A 231 6.27 -11.03 9.63
C CYS A 231 5.44 -9.78 9.94
N PHE A 232 6.08 -8.61 9.95
CA PHE A 232 5.40 -7.32 9.91
C PHE A 232 5.41 -6.76 8.49
N LEU A 233 4.26 -6.81 7.82
CA LEU A 233 4.06 -6.35 6.45
C LEU A 233 3.44 -4.95 6.44
N SER A 234 4.03 -4.03 5.68
CA SER A 234 3.47 -2.68 5.48
C SER A 234 3.90 -2.05 4.15
N ASN A 235 3.24 -0.97 3.74
CA ASN A 235 3.66 -0.23 2.56
C ASN A 235 4.95 0.57 2.82
N ILE A 236 5.85 0.64 1.83
CA ILE A 236 7.04 1.48 1.93
C ILE A 236 6.72 2.98 1.96
N ASP A 237 5.57 3.37 1.41
CA ASP A 237 5.09 4.76 1.40
C ASP A 237 4.27 5.14 2.64
N ASN A 238 4.09 4.23 3.61
CA ASN A 238 3.51 4.54 4.92
C ASN A 238 4.64 4.79 5.93
N MET A 239 4.93 6.06 6.21
CA MET A 239 5.99 6.45 7.14
C MET A 239 5.63 6.21 8.62
N GLY A 240 4.34 6.04 8.93
CA GLY A 240 3.87 5.72 10.27
C GLY A 240 4.03 4.23 10.62
N ALA A 241 4.29 3.36 9.63
CA ALA A 241 4.42 1.92 9.83
C ALA A 241 5.80 1.51 10.39
N THR A 242 6.10 1.97 11.60
CA THR A 242 7.28 1.56 12.37
C THR A 242 7.03 0.25 13.13
N VAL A 243 8.08 -0.44 13.54
CA VAL A 243 7.95 -1.62 14.42
C VAL A 243 7.47 -1.18 15.79
N ASP A 244 6.28 -1.62 16.19
CA ASP A 244 5.68 -1.32 17.48
C ASP A 244 5.91 -2.46 18.47
N MET A 245 6.56 -2.16 19.60
CA MET A 245 6.91 -3.18 20.59
C MET A 245 5.66 -3.74 21.29
N ASN A 246 4.66 -2.90 21.58
CA ASN A 246 3.46 -3.32 22.28
C ASN A 246 2.60 -4.25 21.40
N ILE A 247 2.51 -3.95 20.10
CA ILE A 247 1.84 -4.83 19.14
C ILE A 247 2.63 -6.13 18.97
N LEU A 248 3.95 -6.07 18.81
CA LEU A 248 4.80 -7.25 18.74
C LEU A 248 4.60 -8.15 19.97
N ASN A 249 4.57 -7.54 21.16
CA ASN A 249 4.32 -8.23 22.42
C ASN A 249 2.95 -8.91 22.45
N TYR A 250 1.92 -8.20 22.01
CA TYR A 250 0.57 -8.73 21.90
C TYR A 250 0.51 -9.95 20.97
N VAL A 251 1.10 -9.88 19.77
CA VAL A 251 1.07 -10.98 18.78
C VAL A 251 1.79 -12.23 19.30
N PHE A 252 2.86 -12.07 20.08
CA PHE A 252 3.56 -13.20 20.70
C PHE A 252 2.77 -13.86 21.83
N ASN A 253 2.02 -13.08 22.60
CA ASN A 253 1.28 -13.59 23.76
C ASN A 253 -0.12 -14.14 23.40
N HIS A 254 -0.54 -14.01 22.14
CA HIS A 254 -1.84 -14.47 21.66
C HIS A 254 -1.70 -15.52 20.55
N ASP A 255 -2.69 -16.39 20.45
CA ASP A 255 -2.72 -17.46 19.45
C ASP A 255 -3.10 -16.97 18.03
N ALA A 256 -3.42 -15.68 17.87
CA ALA A 256 -3.76 -15.07 16.59
C ALA A 256 -2.66 -15.30 15.54
N GLU A 257 -2.99 -15.98 14.44
CA GLU A 257 -2.06 -16.17 13.31
C GLU A 257 -1.92 -14.91 12.46
N PHE A 258 -2.90 -14.01 12.51
CA PHE A 258 -2.98 -12.80 11.70
C PHE A 258 -3.59 -11.65 12.49
N VAL A 259 -2.88 -10.50 12.52
CA VAL A 259 -3.34 -9.28 13.17
C VAL A 259 -3.29 -8.13 12.19
N MET A 260 -4.43 -7.45 12.01
CA MET A 260 -4.55 -6.28 11.14
C MET A 260 -4.64 -5.01 11.99
N GLU A 261 -3.74 -4.05 11.76
CA GLU A 261 -3.92 -2.72 12.34
C GLU A 261 -5.03 -1.98 11.59
N VAL A 262 -6.02 -1.50 12.34
CA VAL A 262 -7.11 -0.65 11.85
C VAL A 262 -7.02 0.70 12.55
N THR A 263 -7.51 1.76 11.93
CA THR A 263 -7.60 3.09 12.55
C THR A 263 -8.97 3.68 12.29
N ASP A 264 -9.37 4.65 13.12
CA ASP A 264 -10.66 5.33 12.94
C ASP A 264 -10.74 6.07 11.59
N LYS A 265 -11.88 5.94 10.90
CA LYS A 265 -12.16 6.59 9.62
C LYS A 265 -12.32 8.09 9.80
N THR A 266 -11.64 8.87 8.96
CA THR A 266 -11.98 10.27 8.74
C THR A 266 -12.80 10.45 7.47
N ARG A 267 -13.29 11.67 7.20
CA ARG A 267 -14.04 11.98 5.97
C ARG A 267 -13.25 11.67 4.69
N ALA A 268 -11.91 11.65 4.76
CA ALA A 268 -11.05 11.29 3.64
C ALA A 268 -10.99 9.78 3.38
N ASP A 269 -11.30 8.95 4.39
CA ASP A 269 -11.07 7.51 4.39
C ASP A 269 -12.35 6.69 4.15
N VAL A 270 -13.48 7.35 3.83
CA VAL A 270 -14.80 6.72 3.68
C VAL A 270 -14.87 5.64 2.60
N LYS A 271 -13.90 5.64 1.67
CA LYS A 271 -13.78 4.63 0.61
C LYS A 271 -12.90 3.43 0.99
N GLY A 272 -12.17 3.51 2.10
CA GLY A 272 -11.26 2.45 2.53
C GLY A 272 -12.01 1.22 3.05
N GLY A 273 -11.43 0.05 2.80
CA GLY A 273 -11.93 -1.23 3.29
C GLY A 273 -12.02 -1.29 4.82
N THR A 274 -13.02 -2.00 5.32
CA THR A 274 -13.30 -2.16 6.77
C THR A 274 -13.33 -3.64 7.14
N LEU A 275 -13.02 -3.96 8.40
CA LEU A 275 -13.27 -5.29 8.93
C LEU A 275 -14.75 -5.49 9.23
N ILE A 276 -15.26 -6.67 8.89
CA ILE A 276 -16.61 -7.13 9.21
C ILE A 276 -16.57 -8.58 9.71
N GLN A 277 -17.65 -9.02 10.35
CA GLN A 277 -17.89 -10.44 10.54
C GLN A 277 -18.81 -10.96 9.43
N TYR A 278 -18.35 -11.99 8.71
CA TYR A 278 -19.08 -12.63 7.62
C TYR A 278 -18.94 -14.15 7.76
N GLU A 279 -20.06 -14.87 7.76
CA GLU A 279 -20.09 -16.35 7.88
C GLU A 279 -19.25 -16.91 9.05
N GLY A 280 -19.24 -16.19 10.18
CA GLY A 280 -18.51 -16.61 11.39
C GLY A 280 -17.02 -16.30 11.40
N LYS A 281 -16.47 -15.70 10.34
CA LYS A 281 -15.06 -15.29 10.24
C LYS A 281 -14.93 -13.78 10.10
N LEU A 282 -13.75 -13.25 10.46
CA LEU A 282 -13.40 -11.87 10.13
C LEU A 282 -13.00 -11.77 8.66
N MET A 283 -13.54 -10.76 7.97
CA MET A 283 -13.30 -10.52 6.55
C MET A 283 -13.04 -9.03 6.33
N LEU A 284 -12.13 -8.73 5.39
CA LEU A 284 -11.94 -7.37 4.89
C LEU A 284 -12.96 -7.09 3.79
N LEU A 285 -13.89 -6.17 4.05
CA LEU A 285 -14.88 -5.70 3.09
C LEU A 285 -14.36 -4.48 2.34
N GLU A 286 -14.19 -4.62 1.04
CA GLU A 286 -13.83 -3.52 0.14
C GLU A 286 -15.06 -2.97 -0.60
N ILE A 287 -15.01 -1.70 -1.00
CA ILE A 287 -16.14 -1.03 -1.69
C ILE A 287 -16.58 -1.77 -2.97
N ALA A 288 -15.65 -2.43 -3.67
CA ALA A 288 -15.93 -3.18 -4.88
C ALA A 288 -16.84 -4.39 -4.66
N GLN A 289 -16.89 -4.91 -3.43
CA GLN A 289 -17.68 -6.07 -3.03
C GLN A 289 -19.08 -5.67 -2.52
N VAL A 290 -19.32 -4.37 -2.35
CA VAL A 290 -20.58 -3.83 -1.80
C VAL A 290 -21.62 -3.72 -2.92
N PRO A 291 -22.83 -4.28 -2.77
CA PRO A 291 -23.91 -4.06 -3.72
C PRO A 291 -24.24 -2.57 -3.85
N LYS A 292 -24.58 -2.12 -5.06
CA LYS A 292 -24.76 -0.68 -5.39
C LYS A 292 -25.74 0.03 -4.44
N ASP A 293 -26.79 -0.67 -4.01
CA ASP A 293 -27.85 -0.12 -3.14
C ASP A 293 -27.36 0.18 -1.71
N TYR A 294 -26.26 -0.43 -1.28
CA TYR A 294 -25.71 -0.30 0.08
C TYR A 294 -24.39 0.49 0.14
N VAL A 295 -23.94 1.06 -0.98
CA VAL A 295 -22.68 1.82 -1.05
C VAL A 295 -22.66 3.01 -0.10
N ASP A 296 -23.78 3.70 0.07
CA ASP A 296 -23.85 4.86 0.97
C ASP A 296 -23.90 4.45 2.44
N GLU A 297 -24.46 3.27 2.75
CA GLU A 297 -24.36 2.68 4.08
C GLU A 297 -22.92 2.29 4.42
N PHE A 298 -22.19 1.72 3.47
CA PHE A 298 -20.77 1.37 3.62
C PHE A 298 -19.89 2.59 3.90
N LYS A 299 -20.16 3.71 3.20
CA LYS A 299 -19.45 4.98 3.41
C LYS A 299 -19.81 5.65 4.74
N SER A 300 -20.88 5.21 5.40
CA SER A 300 -21.32 5.81 6.65
C SER A 300 -20.35 5.48 7.79
N VAL A 301 -19.68 6.52 8.30
CA VAL A 301 -18.80 6.43 9.47
C VAL A 301 -19.54 6.05 10.75
N SER A 302 -20.88 6.18 10.80
CA SER A 302 -21.66 5.76 11.97
C SER A 302 -21.78 4.23 12.07
N LYS A 303 -21.86 3.54 10.92
CA LYS A 303 -21.91 2.07 10.83
C LYS A 303 -20.50 1.47 10.84
N PHE A 304 -19.62 1.95 9.97
CA PHE A 304 -18.25 1.45 9.84
C PHE A 304 -17.27 2.53 10.29
N ARG A 305 -16.84 2.43 11.56
CA ARG A 305 -16.00 3.45 12.21
C ARG A 305 -14.52 3.32 11.93
N ILE A 306 -14.07 2.15 11.50
CA ILE A 306 -12.65 1.80 11.33
C ILE A 306 -12.33 1.48 9.87
N PHE A 307 -11.06 1.57 9.49
CA PHE A 307 -10.59 1.07 8.20
C PHE A 307 -9.19 0.45 8.31
N ASN A 308 -8.87 -0.39 7.33
CA ASN A 308 -7.59 -1.10 7.24
C ASN A 308 -6.44 -0.13 6.90
N THR A 309 -5.38 -0.17 7.71
CA THR A 309 -4.14 0.60 7.48
C THR A 309 -3.17 -0.08 6.51
N ASN A 310 -3.41 -1.37 6.21
CA ASN A 310 -2.49 -2.28 5.51
C ASN A 310 -1.16 -2.51 6.24
N ASN A 311 -1.12 -2.27 7.56
CA ASN A 311 -0.06 -2.75 8.46
C ASN A 311 -0.54 -4.09 9.04
N LEU A 312 0.15 -5.18 8.69
CA LEU A 312 -0.29 -6.56 8.95
C LEU A 312 0.81 -7.32 9.70
N TRP A 313 0.43 -8.07 10.72
CA TRP A 313 1.33 -8.94 11.47
C TRP A 313 0.88 -10.38 11.29
N VAL A 314 1.75 -11.22 10.74
CA VAL A 314 1.36 -12.58 10.33
C VAL A 314 2.41 -13.58 10.77
N LYS A 315 1.98 -14.70 11.38
CA LYS A 315 2.87 -15.79 11.78
C LYS A 315 3.41 -16.53 10.55
N LEU A 316 4.74 -16.65 10.42
CA LEU A 316 5.41 -17.31 9.30
C LEU A 316 4.98 -18.77 9.12
N PRO A 317 4.86 -19.61 10.18
CA PRO A 317 4.36 -20.97 10.04
C PRO A 317 2.93 -21.04 9.50
N ALA A 318 2.09 -20.06 9.85
CA ALA A 318 0.73 -19.98 9.34
C ALA A 318 0.70 -19.62 7.86
N ILE A 319 1.57 -18.72 7.39
CA ILE A 319 1.74 -18.42 5.94
C ILE A 319 2.09 -19.70 5.19
N LYS A 320 3.06 -20.48 5.70
CA LYS A 320 3.48 -21.73 5.07
C LYS A 320 2.31 -22.72 4.96
N ARG A 321 1.60 -22.94 6.07
CA ARG A 321 0.41 -23.81 6.13
C ARG A 321 -0.65 -23.41 5.09
N VAL A 322 -1.05 -22.14 5.04
CA VAL A 322 -2.14 -21.71 4.15
C VAL A 322 -1.76 -21.76 2.68
N VAL A 323 -0.48 -21.54 2.35
CA VAL A 323 0.02 -21.64 0.96
C VAL A 323 0.15 -23.11 0.52
N GLU A 324 0.76 -23.97 1.34
CA GLU A 324 0.94 -25.41 1.02
C GLU A 324 -0.40 -26.14 0.89
N ASN A 325 -1.34 -25.84 1.78
CA ASN A 325 -2.68 -26.43 1.76
C ASN A 325 -3.62 -25.78 0.72
N LYS A 326 -3.18 -24.74 0.01
CA LYS A 326 -3.99 -23.96 -0.93
C LYS A 326 -5.29 -23.43 -0.31
N GLU A 327 -5.19 -22.95 0.94
CA GLU A 327 -6.32 -22.42 1.72
C GLU A 327 -6.61 -20.93 1.43
N LEU A 328 -5.74 -20.24 0.68
CA LEU A 328 -5.86 -18.80 0.41
C LEU A 328 -7.00 -18.49 -0.57
N GLU A 329 -8.08 -17.92 -0.06
CA GLU A 329 -9.27 -17.59 -0.86
C GLU A 329 -9.58 -16.08 -0.87
N MET A 330 -8.62 -15.25 -1.26
CA MET A 330 -8.79 -13.79 -1.28
C MET A 330 -9.77 -13.31 -2.37
N GLU A 331 -10.57 -12.29 -2.09
CA GLU A 331 -11.49 -11.70 -3.07
C GLU A 331 -10.72 -11.09 -4.25
N ILE A 332 -11.31 -11.25 -5.44
CA ILE A 332 -10.73 -10.77 -6.69
C ILE A 332 -11.12 -9.32 -6.91
N ILE A 333 -10.12 -8.49 -7.14
CA ILE A 333 -10.27 -7.09 -7.51
C ILE A 333 -10.09 -7.01 -9.03
N VAL A 334 -11.13 -6.57 -9.72
CA VAL A 334 -11.10 -6.35 -11.17
C VAL A 334 -10.83 -4.87 -11.41
N ASN A 335 -9.64 -4.56 -11.92
CA ASN A 335 -9.23 -3.20 -12.23
C ASN A 335 -9.28 -2.95 -13.75
N PRO A 336 -10.31 -2.26 -14.27
CA PRO A 336 -10.37 -1.89 -15.68
C PRO A 336 -9.42 -0.73 -15.96
N LYS A 337 -8.64 -0.84 -17.04
CA LYS A 337 -7.70 0.20 -17.48
C LYS A 337 -7.81 0.42 -18.98
N HIS A 338 -7.65 1.68 -19.40
CA HIS A 338 -7.48 2.03 -20.81
C HIS A 338 -5.98 2.21 -21.08
N LEU A 339 -5.44 1.49 -22.06
CA LEU A 339 -4.04 1.63 -22.46
C LEU A 339 -3.87 2.79 -23.44
N GLU A 340 -2.67 3.37 -23.50
CA GLU A 340 -2.38 4.51 -24.40
C GLU A 340 -2.59 4.15 -25.88
N ARG A 341 -2.49 2.86 -26.22
CA ARG A 341 -2.71 2.30 -27.57
C ARG A 341 -4.20 2.17 -27.95
N GLY A 342 -5.12 2.64 -27.10
CA GLY A 342 -6.55 2.65 -27.37
C GLY A 342 -7.29 1.34 -27.04
N SER A 343 -6.64 0.40 -26.35
CA SER A 343 -7.25 -0.87 -25.94
C SER A 343 -7.73 -0.83 -24.48
N ASP A 344 -8.94 -1.33 -24.26
CA ASP A 344 -9.51 -1.55 -22.93
C ASP A 344 -9.07 -2.91 -22.39
N VAL A 345 -8.44 -2.90 -21.22
CA VAL A 345 -7.94 -4.12 -20.56
C VAL A 345 -8.47 -4.25 -19.15
N ILE A 346 -8.45 -5.49 -18.64
CA ILE A 346 -8.75 -5.82 -17.25
C ILE A 346 -7.51 -6.42 -16.58
N GLN A 347 -7.34 -6.08 -15.31
CA GLN A 347 -6.33 -6.62 -14.42
C GLN A 347 -7.04 -7.32 -13.26
N LEU A 348 -6.60 -8.53 -12.92
CA LEU A 348 -7.13 -9.31 -11.82
C LEU A 348 -6.12 -9.31 -10.68
N GLU A 349 -6.48 -8.69 -9.57
CA GLU A 349 -5.60 -8.52 -8.43
C GLU A 349 -6.23 -9.09 -7.16
N THR A 350 -5.40 -9.28 -6.13
CA THR A 350 -5.86 -9.61 -4.78
C THR A 350 -5.20 -8.68 -3.77
N ALA A 351 -5.84 -8.52 -2.60
CA ALA A 351 -5.33 -7.69 -1.51
C ALA A 351 -4.78 -8.57 -0.37
N ALA A 352 -3.58 -8.27 0.13
CA ALA A 352 -2.95 -8.98 1.25
C ALA A 352 -3.87 -9.06 2.49
N GLY A 353 -4.57 -7.97 2.82
CA GLY A 353 -5.48 -7.92 3.95
C GLY A 353 -6.72 -8.81 3.79
N ALA A 354 -7.11 -9.17 2.56
CA ALA A 354 -8.25 -10.06 2.31
C ALA A 354 -7.99 -11.50 2.79
N ALA A 355 -6.72 -11.88 2.93
CA ALA A 355 -6.34 -13.20 3.43
C ALA A 355 -6.70 -13.42 4.91
N ILE A 356 -7.06 -12.36 5.67
CA ILE A 356 -7.35 -12.45 7.11
C ILE A 356 -8.35 -13.58 7.46
N LYS A 357 -9.33 -13.85 6.61
CA LYS A 357 -10.34 -14.91 6.81
C LYS A 357 -9.78 -16.34 6.73
N ASN A 358 -8.58 -16.51 6.20
CA ASN A 358 -7.92 -17.80 6.01
C ASN A 358 -7.00 -18.16 7.20
N PHE A 359 -6.81 -17.24 8.16
CA PHE A 359 -5.96 -17.43 9.33
C PHE A 359 -6.77 -17.68 10.60
N LYS A 360 -6.24 -18.52 11.49
CA LYS A 360 -6.89 -18.89 12.75
C LYS A 360 -6.69 -17.81 13.81
N GLY A 361 -7.74 -17.54 14.59
CA GLY A 361 -7.70 -16.55 15.66
C GLY A 361 -7.41 -15.12 15.16
N ALA A 362 -7.68 -14.83 13.89
CA ALA A 362 -7.38 -13.52 13.34
C ALA A 362 -8.13 -12.41 14.10
N CYS A 363 -7.44 -11.28 14.32
CA CYS A 363 -8.00 -10.14 15.04
C CYS A 363 -7.51 -8.80 14.49
N GLY A 364 -8.15 -7.71 14.93
CA GLY A 364 -7.74 -6.35 14.65
C GLY A 364 -7.16 -5.65 15.87
N ILE A 365 -6.32 -4.64 15.65
CA ILE A 365 -5.91 -3.68 16.68
C ILE A 365 -6.25 -2.27 16.21
N ASN A 366 -7.06 -1.53 16.98
CA ASN A 366 -7.33 -0.12 16.68
C ASN A 366 -6.15 0.75 17.14
N VAL A 367 -5.31 1.15 16.19
CA VAL A 367 -4.09 1.93 16.39
C VAL A 367 -4.34 3.43 16.21
N PRO A 368 -3.54 4.31 16.85
CA PRO A 368 -3.61 5.73 16.57
C PRO A 368 -3.18 6.04 15.13
N ARG A 369 -3.71 7.14 14.58
CA ARG A 369 -3.41 7.59 13.21
C ARG A 369 -1.93 7.90 12.97
N SER A 370 -1.13 8.10 14.03
CA SER A 370 0.33 8.23 13.91
C SER A 370 0.98 7.03 13.21
N ARG A 371 0.35 5.85 13.22
CA ARG A 371 0.81 4.65 12.51
C ARG A 371 0.34 4.54 11.05
N PHE A 372 -0.52 5.47 10.63
CA PHE A 372 -1.08 5.54 9.29
C PHE A 372 -0.80 6.90 8.65
N LEU A 373 0.40 7.01 8.10
CA LEU A 373 0.91 8.20 7.43
C LEU A 373 1.35 7.87 5.99
N PRO A 374 0.40 7.50 5.11
CA PRO A 374 0.69 7.18 3.72
C PRO A 374 0.97 8.45 2.91
N VAL A 375 1.99 8.42 2.06
CA VAL A 375 2.26 9.49 1.09
C VAL A 375 1.74 9.04 -0.27
N LYS A 376 0.59 9.53 -0.71
CA LYS A 376 0.01 9.20 -2.03
C LYS A 376 0.14 10.34 -3.03
N LYS A 377 0.16 11.58 -2.56
CA LYS A 377 0.27 12.80 -3.37
C LYS A 377 1.36 13.72 -2.84
N THR A 378 1.71 14.73 -3.63
CA THR A 378 2.63 15.81 -3.24
C THR A 378 2.09 16.67 -2.08
N SER A 379 0.77 16.73 -1.89
CA SER A 379 0.17 17.32 -0.68
C SER A 379 0.63 16.63 0.60
N ASP A 380 0.72 15.30 0.58
CA ASP A 380 1.17 14.50 1.72
C ASP A 380 2.68 14.67 1.91
N LEU A 381 3.43 14.78 0.81
CA LEU A 381 4.86 15.05 0.83
C LEU A 381 5.16 16.40 1.48
N LEU A 382 4.39 17.45 1.16
CA LEU A 382 4.54 18.77 1.76
C LEU A 382 4.40 18.72 3.29
N LEU A 383 3.45 17.95 3.80
CA LEU A 383 3.27 17.75 5.24
C LEU A 383 4.52 17.14 5.87
N LEU A 384 5.07 16.06 5.31
CA LEU A 384 6.25 15.38 5.86
C LEU A 384 7.55 16.18 5.72
N MET A 385 7.64 17.01 4.69
CA MET A 385 8.78 17.90 4.45
C MET A 385 8.81 19.08 5.43
N SER A 386 7.64 19.50 5.93
CA SER A 386 7.52 20.67 6.79
C SER A 386 8.00 20.44 8.23
N ASN A 387 8.11 21.53 8.98
CA ASN A 387 8.36 21.54 10.42
C ASN A 387 7.20 20.97 11.27
N LEU A 388 6.11 20.53 10.64
CA LEU A 388 5.02 19.83 11.33
C LEU A 388 5.48 18.48 11.92
N TYR A 389 6.46 17.85 11.28
CA TYR A 389 7.07 16.62 11.75
C TYR A 389 8.53 16.86 12.13
N ASP A 390 9.00 16.11 13.10
CA ASP A 390 10.41 15.96 13.43
C ASP A 390 10.89 14.59 12.92
N ILE A 391 12.15 14.52 12.48
CA ILE A 391 12.80 13.28 12.09
C ILE A 391 13.85 12.93 13.13
N ASP A 392 13.71 11.76 13.73
CA ASP A 392 14.76 11.12 14.53
C ASP A 392 14.99 9.70 14.03
N SER A 393 16.23 9.38 13.69
CA SER A 393 16.66 8.02 13.33
C SER A 393 15.78 7.35 12.25
N GLY A 394 15.27 8.16 11.30
CA GLY A 394 14.38 7.73 10.22
C GLY A 394 12.89 7.68 10.58
N SER A 395 12.52 7.82 11.85
CA SER A 395 11.13 7.91 12.31
C SER A 395 10.62 9.34 12.26
N LEU A 396 9.39 9.50 11.77
CA LEU A 396 8.68 10.78 11.70
C LEU A 396 7.69 10.87 12.86
N THR A 397 7.84 11.89 13.71
CA THR A 397 6.92 12.17 14.81
C THR A 397 6.32 13.56 14.65
N LEU A 398 5.06 13.74 15.02
CA LEU A 398 4.44 15.06 15.04
C LEU A 398 5.23 15.95 16.02
N SER A 399 5.52 17.19 15.63
CA SER A 399 6.33 18.07 16.47
C SER A 399 5.66 18.37 17.80
N ALA A 400 6.44 18.38 18.88
CA ALA A 400 5.96 18.73 20.22
C ALA A 400 5.48 20.19 20.31
N LEU A 401 5.92 21.05 19.38
CA LEU A 401 5.49 22.44 19.30
C LEU A 401 4.08 22.59 18.70
N ARG A 402 3.52 21.52 18.13
CA ARG A 402 2.18 21.55 17.53
C ARG A 402 1.12 21.57 18.65
N SER A 403 0.31 22.62 18.68
CA SER A 403 -0.73 22.82 19.70
C SER A 403 -1.84 21.76 19.66
N PHE A 404 -2.19 21.26 18.48
CA PHE A 404 -3.26 20.28 18.29
C PHE A 404 -2.76 19.03 17.55
N PRO A 405 -3.05 17.81 18.05
CA PRO A 405 -2.56 16.56 17.47
C PRO A 405 -3.16 16.23 16.10
N THR A 406 -4.12 17.03 15.63
CA THR A 406 -4.75 16.87 14.33
C THR A 406 -3.85 17.35 13.21
N THR A 407 -3.61 16.49 12.23
CA THR A 407 -2.89 16.83 11.00
C THR A 407 -3.71 17.80 10.15
N PRO A 408 -3.11 18.89 9.64
CA PRO A 408 -3.82 19.85 8.78
C PRO A 408 -4.23 19.25 7.44
N LEU A 409 -5.30 19.80 6.87
CA LEU A 409 -5.78 19.40 5.55
C LEU A 409 -5.08 20.21 4.46
N VAL A 410 -4.25 19.55 3.65
CA VAL A 410 -3.54 20.17 2.52
C VAL A 410 -4.09 19.67 1.19
N LYS A 411 -4.50 20.58 0.32
CA LYS A 411 -4.93 20.32 -1.05
C LYS A 411 -4.14 21.19 -2.00
N LEU A 412 -3.28 20.55 -2.80
CA LEU A 412 -2.55 21.21 -3.88
C LEU A 412 -3.21 20.87 -5.22
N GLY A 413 -3.33 21.87 -6.09
CA GLY A 413 -3.90 21.74 -7.42
C GLY A 413 -2.99 20.97 -8.39
N SER A 414 -3.48 20.76 -9.60
CA SER A 414 -2.83 19.93 -10.63
C SER A 414 -1.41 20.38 -11.00
N SER A 415 -1.12 21.68 -10.89
CA SER A 415 0.23 22.25 -11.06
C SER A 415 1.30 21.64 -10.15
N PHE A 416 0.88 20.99 -9.06
CA PHE A 416 1.74 20.37 -8.06
C PHE A 416 1.71 18.84 -8.11
N ASP A 417 0.95 18.19 -8.99
CA ASP A 417 0.79 16.72 -8.99
C ASP A 417 2.12 15.98 -9.19
N LYS A 418 3.05 16.58 -9.94
CA LYS A 418 4.36 16.00 -10.28
C LYS A 418 5.44 16.54 -9.34
N VAL A 419 6.27 15.67 -8.77
CA VAL A 419 7.32 16.02 -7.80
C VAL A 419 8.25 17.10 -8.33
N LYS A 420 8.66 17.03 -9.60
CA LYS A 420 9.50 18.07 -10.22
C LYS A 420 8.82 19.45 -10.20
N GLY A 421 7.53 19.50 -10.56
CA GLY A 421 6.74 20.73 -10.54
C GLY A 421 6.53 21.24 -9.11
N PHE A 422 6.16 20.35 -8.20
CA PHE A 422 6.03 20.64 -6.77
C PHE A 422 7.30 21.24 -6.18
N LEU A 423 8.45 20.59 -6.32
CA LEU A 423 9.73 21.07 -5.78
C LEU A 423 10.15 22.40 -6.40
N SER A 424 9.95 22.60 -7.71
CA SER A 424 10.30 23.87 -8.36
C SER A 424 9.47 25.05 -7.85
N ARG A 425 8.24 24.80 -7.38
CA ARG A 425 7.30 25.82 -6.92
C ARG A 425 7.50 26.22 -5.47
N PHE A 426 8.27 25.47 -4.69
CA PHE A 426 8.61 25.79 -3.31
C PHE A 426 10.11 26.04 -3.22
N GLN A 427 10.52 27.32 -3.17
CA GLN A 427 11.95 27.67 -2.98
C GLN A 427 12.46 27.28 -1.58
N GLY A 428 11.54 27.15 -0.62
CA GLY A 428 11.72 26.56 0.70
C GLY A 428 10.39 25.97 1.15
N ILE A 429 10.44 24.96 2.02
CA ILE A 429 9.21 24.37 2.57
C ILE A 429 8.64 25.34 3.61
N PRO A 430 7.36 25.76 3.48
CA PRO A 430 6.76 26.71 4.40
C PRO A 430 6.63 26.14 5.82
N ASP A 431 6.58 27.04 6.80
CA ASP A 431 6.16 26.72 8.16
C ASP A 431 4.66 26.39 8.17
N LEU A 432 4.33 25.17 8.60
CA LEU A 432 2.96 24.66 8.70
C LEU A 432 2.55 24.33 10.14
N LEU A 433 3.33 24.76 11.14
CA LEU A 433 3.16 24.35 12.53
C LEU A 433 1.83 24.82 13.14
N GLU A 434 1.29 25.94 12.68
CA GLU A 434 0.00 26.51 13.09
C GLU A 434 -1.05 26.42 11.97
N LEU A 435 -0.81 25.64 10.91
CA LEU A 435 -1.77 25.47 9.81
C LEU A 435 -2.93 24.56 10.24
N ASP A 436 -4.15 24.87 9.80
CA ASP A 436 -5.31 23.96 9.90
C ASP A 436 -5.75 23.46 8.52
N HIS A 437 -5.81 24.35 7.54
CA HIS A 437 -6.30 24.06 6.20
C HIS A 437 -5.52 24.86 5.15
N LEU A 438 -4.99 24.19 4.14
CA LEU A 438 -4.35 24.79 2.97
C LEU A 438 -5.02 24.30 1.69
N THR A 439 -5.55 25.21 0.88
CA THR A 439 -5.94 24.93 -0.51
C THR A 439 -5.13 25.83 -1.44
N VAL A 440 -4.43 25.24 -2.41
CA VAL A 440 -3.70 25.97 -3.45
C VAL A 440 -4.20 25.50 -4.81
N SER A 441 -4.65 26.42 -5.65
CA SER A 441 -5.15 26.13 -7.00
C SER A 441 -4.54 27.09 -8.02
N GLY A 442 -4.21 26.58 -9.21
CA GLY A 442 -3.65 27.36 -10.32
C GLY A 442 -2.11 27.40 -10.35
N ASP A 443 -1.56 28.38 -11.05
CA ASP A 443 -0.11 28.59 -11.19
C ASP A 443 0.43 29.41 -10.00
N VAL A 444 0.77 28.73 -8.91
CA VAL A 444 1.23 29.37 -7.66
C VAL A 444 2.67 28.97 -7.36
N TRP A 445 3.47 29.93 -6.90
CA TRP A 445 4.86 29.77 -6.51
C TRP A 445 5.09 30.35 -5.12
N PHE A 446 5.95 29.72 -4.33
CA PHE A 446 6.27 30.09 -2.96
C PHE A 446 7.76 30.43 -2.85
N GLY A 447 8.03 31.64 -2.34
CA GLY A 447 9.36 32.05 -1.91
C GLY A 447 9.85 31.28 -0.68
N LYS A 448 11.06 31.61 -0.22
CA LYS A 448 11.65 31.05 1.01
C LYS A 448 10.96 31.60 2.26
N ASP A 449 11.03 30.88 3.36
CA ASP A 449 10.62 31.33 4.69
C ASP A 449 9.16 31.80 4.79
N VAL A 450 8.27 31.23 3.97
CA VAL A 450 6.82 31.48 4.04
C VAL A 450 6.22 30.78 5.25
N VAL A 451 5.29 31.44 5.95
CA VAL A 451 4.59 30.91 7.12
C VAL A 451 3.10 30.85 6.86
N LEU A 452 2.47 29.68 7.05
CA LEU A 452 1.04 29.46 6.80
C LEU A 452 0.33 29.06 8.08
N LYS A 453 -0.68 29.84 8.49
CA LYS A 453 -1.41 29.68 9.76
C LYS A 453 -2.93 29.64 9.58
N GLY A 454 -3.60 28.82 10.38
CA GLY A 454 -5.06 28.66 10.34
C GLY A 454 -5.54 28.18 8.98
N THR A 455 -6.51 28.87 8.39
CA THR A 455 -7.05 28.54 7.05
C THR A 455 -6.49 29.44 5.96
N VAL A 456 -5.70 28.87 5.04
CA VAL A 456 -5.14 29.58 3.89
C VAL A 456 -5.67 29.00 2.59
N ILE A 457 -6.21 29.85 1.73
CA ILE A 457 -6.70 29.47 0.40
C ILE A 457 -6.07 30.38 -0.64
N ILE A 458 -5.34 29.81 -1.60
CA ILE A 458 -4.67 30.56 -2.68
C ILE A 458 -5.22 30.09 -4.02
N ILE A 459 -5.78 31.00 -4.81
CA ILE A 459 -6.43 30.68 -6.08
C ILE A 459 -5.89 31.62 -7.16
N ALA A 460 -5.05 31.07 -8.05
CA ALA A 460 -4.73 31.68 -9.34
C ALA A 460 -5.72 31.13 -10.39
N ASN A 461 -6.44 32.03 -11.07
CA ASN A 461 -7.35 31.62 -12.14
C ASN A 461 -6.58 31.16 -13.39
N HIS A 462 -7.31 30.59 -14.35
CA HIS A 462 -6.70 30.14 -15.60
C HIS A 462 -6.01 31.30 -16.34
N GLY A 463 -4.72 31.17 -16.60
CA GLY A 463 -3.89 32.20 -17.25
C GLY A 463 -3.22 33.17 -16.27
N ASP A 464 -3.66 33.21 -15.02
CA ASP A 464 -3.03 34.00 -13.96
C ASP A 464 -1.92 33.20 -13.27
N ARG A 465 -0.96 33.93 -12.70
CA ARG A 465 0.11 33.39 -11.86
C ARG A 465 0.18 34.17 -10.57
N ILE A 466 0.43 33.49 -9.44
CA ILE A 466 0.66 34.12 -8.15
C ILE A 466 2.02 33.68 -7.61
N ASP A 467 2.93 34.63 -7.48
CA ASP A 467 4.19 34.46 -6.76
C ASP A 467 4.02 34.98 -5.32
N ILE A 468 4.09 34.09 -4.34
CA ILE A 468 4.10 34.46 -2.92
C ILE A 468 5.53 34.90 -2.53
N PRO A 469 5.73 36.17 -2.12
CA PRO A 469 7.06 36.67 -1.79
C PRO A 469 7.74 35.89 -0.65
N PRO A 470 9.08 35.86 -0.60
CA PRO A 470 9.82 35.32 0.54
C PRO A 470 9.44 36.00 1.86
N GLY A 471 9.41 35.25 2.96
CA GLY A 471 9.07 35.75 4.29
C GLY A 471 7.59 36.07 4.51
N THR A 472 6.72 35.79 3.54
CA THR A 472 5.28 36.11 3.65
C THR A 472 4.63 35.26 4.73
N ILE A 473 3.85 35.91 5.60
CA ILE A 473 3.01 35.25 6.61
C ILE A 473 1.55 35.34 6.16
N LEU A 474 0.91 34.19 5.94
CA LEU A 474 -0.52 34.11 5.61
C LEU A 474 -1.25 33.43 6.76
N GLU A 475 -2.12 34.19 7.43
CA GLU A 475 -2.94 33.69 8.53
C GLU A 475 -4.42 33.97 8.27
N ASN A 476 -5.23 32.91 8.17
CA ASN A 476 -6.68 33.02 7.96
C ASN A 476 -7.05 33.91 6.75
N LYS A 477 -6.34 33.73 5.62
CA LYS A 477 -6.49 34.54 4.41
C LYS A 477 -6.90 33.71 3.20
N ILE A 478 -7.67 34.36 2.33
CA ILE A 478 -7.90 33.93 0.95
C ILE A 478 -7.12 34.90 0.05
N VAL A 479 -6.21 34.37 -0.75
CA VAL A 479 -5.39 35.11 -1.72
C VAL A 479 -5.83 34.72 -3.12
N SER A 480 -6.22 35.69 -3.93
CA SER A 480 -6.54 35.47 -5.34
C SER A 480 -6.08 36.66 -6.17
N GLY A 481 -5.84 36.42 -7.47
CA GLY A 481 -5.42 37.44 -8.42
C GLY A 481 -4.26 36.98 -9.30
N ASN A 482 -3.49 37.95 -9.79
CA ASN A 482 -2.35 37.76 -10.68
C ASN A 482 -1.20 38.66 -10.20
N LEU A 483 -0.11 38.04 -9.75
CA LEU A 483 1.08 38.72 -9.25
C LEU A 483 2.32 37.94 -9.70
N ARG A 484 3.20 38.61 -10.46
CA ARG A 484 4.51 38.08 -10.85
C ARG A 484 5.62 38.89 -10.22
N ILE A 485 6.56 38.20 -9.59
CA ILE A 485 7.76 38.79 -9.00
C ILE A 485 8.94 38.42 -9.90
N LEU A 486 9.66 39.42 -10.40
CA LEU A 486 10.82 39.24 -11.29
C LEU A 486 12.09 39.64 -10.55
N ASP A 487 13.18 38.93 -10.81
CA ASP A 487 14.51 39.31 -10.32
C ASP A 487 14.92 40.65 -10.96
N HIS A 488 15.43 41.57 -10.14
CA HIS A 488 15.85 42.92 -10.56
C HIS A 488 17.31 42.99 -10.98
#